data_AF-A0AAW4EUE4-F1
#
_entry.id   AF-A0AAW4EUE4-F1
#
_cell.length_a   1.000
_cell.length_b   1.000
_cell.length_c   1.000
_cell.angle_alpha   90.00
_cell.angle_beta   90.00
_cell.angle_gamma   90.00
#
_symmetry.space_group_name_H-M   'P 1'
#
loop_
_entity.id
_entity.type
_entity.pdbx_description
1 polymer ?
#
loop_
_entity_poly.entity_id
_entity_poly.type
_entity_poly.pdbx_seq_one_letter_code
_entity_poly.pdbx_strand_id
1 'polypeptide(L)'
;APVPAPAPAAPVERRRSLVAARIYLLGILEMQRNPMAAALFRDLQQARAENDVVKVLQAALQVLPGMTSEGYCQRVRQRLLEALPMEHCDAFAATA
;
A
#
# COMPACT_ATOMS: atom_id res chain seq x y z
N ALA A 1 39.24 1.12 -17.80
CA ALA A 1 38.08 1.91 -18.27
C ALA A 1 37.14 2.12 -17.10
N PRO A 2 36.65 3.35 -16.83
CA PRO A 2 35.71 3.58 -15.73
C PRO A 2 34.33 3.03 -16.09
N VAL A 3 33.73 2.29 -15.16
CA VAL A 3 32.38 1.70 -15.25
C VAL A 3 31.35 2.82 -15.11
N PRO A 4 30.33 2.91 -15.99
CA PRO A 4 29.31 3.95 -15.88
C PRO A 4 28.41 3.68 -14.66
N ALA A 5 28.26 4.69 -13.81
CA ALA A 5 27.33 4.66 -12.68
C ALA A 5 25.87 4.61 -13.20
N PRO A 6 24.96 3.87 -12.54
CA PRO A 6 23.56 3.80 -12.97
C PRO A 6 22.91 5.19 -12.81
N ALA A 7 22.33 5.68 -13.91
CA ALA A 7 21.55 6.91 -13.91
C ALA A 7 20.33 6.78 -12.98
N PRO A 8 19.91 7.87 -12.30
CA PRO A 8 18.68 7.87 -11.51
C PRO A 8 17.51 7.57 -12.44
N ALA A 9 16.76 6.50 -12.15
CA ALA A 9 15.56 6.15 -12.88
C ALA A 9 14.63 7.36 -12.93
N ALA A 10 14.20 7.74 -14.14
CA ALA A 10 13.19 8.77 -14.36
C ALA A 10 12.00 8.53 -13.42
N PRO A 11 11.30 9.58 -12.94
CA PRO A 11 10.11 9.39 -12.12
C PRO A 11 9.13 8.62 -12.99
N VAL A 12 8.99 7.33 -12.70
CA VAL A 12 8.00 6.46 -13.33
C VAL A 12 6.69 7.20 -13.11
N GLU A 13 6.10 7.76 -14.18
CA GLU A 13 4.72 8.24 -14.15
C GLU A 13 3.96 7.20 -13.34
N ARG A 14 3.50 7.61 -12.15
CA ARG A 14 3.12 6.67 -11.10
C ARG A 14 1.90 5.92 -11.64
N ARG A 15 2.15 4.81 -12.32
CA ARG A 15 1.15 4.13 -13.13
C ARG A 15 0.21 3.49 -12.13
N ARG A 16 -0.87 4.22 -11.84
CA ARG A 16 -1.88 3.84 -10.88
C ARG A 16 -2.31 2.42 -11.21
N SER A 17 -2.05 1.51 -10.30
CA SER A 17 -2.28 0.09 -10.47
C SER A 17 -2.55 -0.55 -9.12
N LEU A 18 -3.58 -1.39 -9.09
CA LEU A 18 -3.93 -2.14 -7.88
C LEU A 18 -2.77 -3.02 -7.40
N VAL A 19 -1.98 -3.55 -8.34
CA VAL A 19 -0.76 -4.33 -8.05
C VAL A 19 0.27 -3.48 -7.30
N ALA A 20 0.55 -2.24 -7.74
CA ALA A 20 1.49 -1.37 -7.04
C ALA A 20 0.99 -0.99 -5.63
N ALA A 21 -0.30 -0.69 -5.49
CA ALA A 21 -0.93 -0.43 -4.20
C ALA A 21 -0.80 -1.63 -3.24
N ARG A 22 -1.00 -2.85 -3.76
CA ARG A 22 -0.85 -4.11 -3.02
C ARG A 22 0.58 -4.35 -2.57
N ILE A 23 1.56 -4.25 -3.48
CA ILE A 23 2.99 -4.43 -3.17
C ILE A 23 3.42 -3.42 -2.09
N TYR A 24 2.99 -2.17 -2.23
CA TYR A 24 3.29 -1.13 -1.26
C TYR A 24 2.80 -1.50 0.14
N LEU A 25 1.52 -1.88 0.28
CA LEU A 25 0.96 -2.18 1.59
C LEU A 25 1.50 -3.48 2.19
N LEU A 26 1.81 -4.48 1.37
CA LEU A 26 2.53 -5.69 1.81
C LEU A 26 3.87 -5.33 2.48
N GLY A 27 4.66 -4.44 1.86
CA GLY A 27 5.93 -3.98 2.44
C GLY A 27 5.74 -3.23 3.76
N ILE A 28 4.69 -2.43 3.89
CA ILE A 28 4.38 -1.74 5.15
C ILE A 28 4.00 -2.74 6.25
N LEU A 29 3.13 -3.72 5.94
CA LEU A 29 2.64 -4.71 6.89
C LEU A 29 3.77 -5.65 7.37
N GLU A 30 4.69 -6.03 6.49
CA GLU A 30 5.85 -6.85 6.82
C GLU A 30 6.74 -6.19 7.91
N MET A 31 6.84 -4.86 7.89
CA MET A 31 7.68 -4.10 8.83
C MET A 31 7.06 -3.91 10.22
N GLN A 32 5.74 -4.11 10.39
CA GLN A 32 5.05 -3.76 11.65
C GLN A 32 5.39 -4.68 12.83
N ARG A 33 6.06 -5.82 12.61
CA ARG A 33 6.38 -6.85 13.63
C ARG A 33 5.19 -7.12 14.57
N ASN A 34 3.98 -7.17 14.01
CA ASN A 34 2.72 -7.29 14.73
C ASN A 34 1.91 -8.49 14.20
N PRO A 35 1.36 -9.35 15.07
CA PRO A 35 0.60 -10.54 14.64
C PRO A 35 -0.63 -10.21 13.79
N MET A 36 -1.31 -9.10 14.07
CA MET A 36 -2.47 -8.65 13.31
C MET A 36 -2.05 -8.11 11.93
N ALA A 37 -0.90 -7.43 11.83
CA ALA A 37 -0.33 -7.06 10.53
C ALA A 37 0.07 -8.30 9.71
N ALA A 38 0.61 -9.34 10.35
CA ALA A 38 0.94 -10.60 9.68
C ALA A 38 -0.30 -11.38 9.20
N ALA A 39 -1.45 -11.23 9.87
CA ALA A 39 -2.72 -11.77 9.39
C ALA A 39 -3.20 -11.04 8.13
N LEU A 40 -3.23 -9.70 8.17
CA LEU A 40 -3.59 -8.86 7.03
C LEU A 40 -2.64 -9.05 5.85
N PHE A 41 -1.34 -9.24 6.10
CA PHE A 41 -0.36 -9.54 5.06
C PHE A 41 -0.70 -10.83 4.32
N ARG A 42 -1.06 -11.89 5.04
CA ARG A 42 -1.45 -13.18 4.45
C ARG A 42 -2.76 -13.07 3.67
N ASP A 43 -3.76 -12.42 4.25
CA ASP A 43 -5.04 -12.15 3.60
C ASP A 43 -4.83 -11.35 2.29
N LEU A 44 -4.00 -10.31 2.37
CA LEU A 44 -3.64 -9.50 1.21
C LEU A 44 -2.78 -10.27 0.21
N GLN A 45 -2.04 -11.32 0.56
CA GLN A 45 -1.36 -12.19 -0.41
C GLN A 45 -2.31 -13.20 -1.06
N GLN A 46 -3.31 -13.66 -0.34
CA GLN A 46 -4.25 -14.69 -0.81
C GLN A 46 -5.40 -14.12 -1.65
N ALA A 47 -5.74 -12.84 -1.48
CA ALA A 47 -6.78 -12.16 -2.26
C ALA A 47 -6.55 -12.31 -3.77
N ARG A 48 -7.51 -12.90 -4.49
CA ARG A 48 -7.44 -13.11 -5.94
C ARG A 48 -8.32 -12.13 -6.72
N ALA A 49 -9.52 -11.87 -6.22
CA ALA A 49 -10.41 -10.90 -6.82
C ALA A 49 -9.97 -9.48 -6.45
N GLU A 50 -10.12 -8.56 -7.39
CA GLU A 50 -9.82 -7.14 -7.21
C GLU A 50 -10.58 -6.55 -6.00
N ASN A 51 -11.88 -6.85 -5.90
CA ASN A 51 -12.70 -6.41 -4.77
C ASN A 51 -12.19 -6.92 -3.43
N ASP A 52 -11.65 -8.14 -3.36
CA ASP A 52 -11.06 -8.66 -2.14
C ASP A 52 -9.79 -7.87 -1.82
N VAL A 53 -8.90 -7.67 -2.80
CA VAL A 53 -7.68 -6.84 -2.60
C VAL A 53 -8.06 -5.46 -2.04
N VAL A 54 -9.04 -4.78 -2.64
CA VAL A 54 -9.49 -3.46 -2.20
C VAL A 54 -10.04 -3.50 -0.76
N LYS A 55 -10.81 -4.52 -0.39
CA LYS A 55 -11.30 -4.69 1.00
C LYS A 55 -10.16 -4.88 1.99
N VAL A 56 -9.17 -5.71 1.67
CA VAL A 56 -8.04 -5.95 2.58
C VAL A 56 -7.16 -4.70 2.70
N LEU A 57 -6.95 -3.95 1.62
CA LEU A 57 -6.26 -2.67 1.66
C LEU A 57 -6.94 -1.68 2.62
N GLN A 58 -8.28 -1.60 2.61
CA GLN A 58 -9.05 -0.76 3.54
C GLN A 58 -8.90 -1.23 4.98
N ALA A 59 -9.06 -2.53 5.23
CA ALA A 59 -8.92 -3.11 6.57
C ALA A 59 -7.53 -2.81 7.15
N ALA A 60 -6.47 -2.94 6.34
CA ALA A 60 -5.13 -2.61 6.78
C ALA A 60 -4.95 -1.12 7.12
N LEU A 61 -5.55 -0.20 6.34
CA LEU A 61 -5.52 1.23 6.68
C LEU A 61 -6.28 1.57 7.97
N GLN A 62 -7.36 0.87 8.29
CA GLN A 62 -8.11 1.07 9.53
C GLN A 62 -7.35 0.58 10.76
N VAL A 63 -6.50 -0.44 10.59
CA VAL A 63 -5.79 -1.11 11.67
C VAL A 63 -4.41 -0.48 11.94
N LEU A 64 -3.78 0.10 10.92
CA LEU A 64 -2.47 0.75 11.01
C LEU A 64 -2.32 1.80 12.13
N PRO A 65 -3.33 2.63 12.46
CA PRO A 65 -3.25 3.57 13.58
C PRO A 65 -3.06 2.90 14.94
N GLY A 66 -3.50 1.65 15.10
CA GLY A 66 -3.27 0.86 16.32
C GLY A 66 -1.85 0.31 16.44
N MET A 67 -1.03 0.44 15.39
CA MET A 67 0.33 -0.13 15.30
C MET A 67 1.41 0.93 15.10
N THR A 68 1.02 2.11 14.60
CA THR A 68 1.92 3.16 14.16
C THR A 68 1.42 4.53 14.59
N SER A 69 2.24 5.56 14.42
CA SER A 69 1.84 6.94 14.69
C SER A 69 0.86 7.47 13.64
N GLU A 70 0.01 8.41 14.03
CA GLU A 70 -0.97 9.05 13.14
C GLU A 70 -0.34 9.67 11.88
N GLY A 71 0.77 10.40 12.03
CA GLY A 71 1.51 10.96 10.89
C GLY A 71 2.12 9.92 9.96
N TYR A 72 2.39 8.69 10.44
CA TYR A 72 2.79 7.58 9.59
C TYR A 72 1.58 7.07 8.79
N CYS A 73 0.42 6.90 9.43
CA CYS A 73 -0.82 6.49 8.79
C CYS A 73 -1.25 7.44 7.67
N GLN A 74 -1.18 8.76 7.91
CA GLN A 74 -1.49 9.77 6.90
C GLN A 74 -0.60 9.64 5.67
N ARG A 75 0.71 9.45 5.86
CA ARG A 75 1.66 9.22 4.75
C ARG A 75 1.36 7.93 3.99
N VAL A 76 1.03 6.85 4.71
CA VAL A 76 0.67 5.58 4.07
C VAL A 76 -0.60 5.72 3.23
N ARG A 77 -1.63 6.37 3.76
CA ARG A 77 -2.87 6.66 3.04
C ARG A 77 -2.62 7.49 1.79
N GLN A 78 -1.86 8.58 1.90
CA GLN A 78 -1.53 9.42 0.75
C GLN A 78 -0.78 8.63 -0.34
N ARG A 79 0.24 7.85 0.03
CA ARG A 79 1.00 7.04 -0.92
C ARG A 79 0.16 5.93 -1.55
N LEU A 80 -0.76 5.33 -0.80
CA LEU A 80 -1.69 4.35 -1.33
C LEU A 80 -2.63 4.98 -2.36
N LEU A 81 -3.20 6.15 -2.08
CA LEU A 81 -4.08 6.89 -3.00
C LEU A 81 -3.37 7.36 -4.27
N GLU A 82 -2.06 7.66 -4.19
CA GLU A 82 -1.25 7.97 -5.38
C GLU A 82 -1.04 6.74 -6.27
N ALA A 83 -1.05 5.53 -5.70
CA ALA A 83 -0.83 4.27 -6.41
C ALA A 83 -2.13 3.57 -6.86
N LEU A 84 -3.26 3.83 -6.20
CA LEU A 84 -4.55 3.22 -6.50
C LEU A 84 -5.13 3.74 -7.84
N PRO A 85 -5.77 2.87 -8.65
CA PRO A 85 -6.65 3.28 -9.73
C PRO A 85 -7.76 4.22 -9.26
N MET A 86 -8.11 5.23 -10.07
CA MET A 86 -9.10 6.25 -9.71
C MET A 86 -10.46 5.67 -9.32
N GLU A 87 -10.89 4.61 -9.99
CA GLU A 87 -12.15 3.91 -9.75
C GLU A 87 -12.28 3.35 -8.33
N HIS A 88 -11.15 3.08 -7.66
CA HIS A 88 -11.16 2.58 -6.29
C HIS A 88 -10.91 3.68 -5.26
N CYS A 89 -10.45 4.87 -5.64
CA CYS A 89 -10.09 5.93 -4.69
C CYS A 89 -11.28 6.38 -3.82
N ASP A 90 -12.51 6.38 -4.36
CA ASP A 90 -13.72 6.75 -3.63
C ASP A 90 -13.96 5.85 -2.40
N ALA A 91 -13.69 4.55 -2.54
CA ALA A 91 -13.79 3.59 -1.45
C ALA A 91 -12.83 3.88 -0.28
N PHE A 92 -11.79 4.69 -0.51
CA PHE A 92 -10.83 5.13 0.51
C PHE A 92 -11.03 6.58 0.96
N ALA A 93 -11.98 7.32 0.37
CA ALA A 93 -12.34 8.66 0.82
C ALA A 93 -13.25 8.61 2.05
N ALA A 94 -14.12 7.62 2.16
CA ALA A 94 -15.10 7.46 3.23
C ALA A 94 -14.51 7.04 4.60
N THR A 95 -13.25 6.62 4.66
CA THR A 95 -12.57 6.14 5.89
C THR A 95 -11.81 7.25 6.63
N ALA A 96 -12.22 8.51 6.51
CA ALA A 96 -11.67 9.64 7.26
C ALA A 96 -12.27 9.76 8.67
#